data_AF-A0A024QIH0-F1
#
_entry.id   AF-A0A024QIH0-F1
#
_cell.length_a   1.000
_cell.length_b   1.000
_cell.length_c   1.000
_cell.angle_alpha   90.00
_cell.angle_beta   90.00
_cell.angle_gamma   90.00
#
_symmetry.space_group_name_H-M   'P 1'
#
loop_
_entity.id
_entity.type
_entity.pdbx_description
1 polymer ?
#
loop_
_entity_poly.entity_id
_entity_poly.type
_entity_poly.pdbx_seq_one_letter_code
_entity_poly.pdbx_strand_id
1 'polypeptide(L)'
;MSEVQEKISNRMRKIGSKKNFSLESGAAEIKKNDKLINVNVNTDGGVQVIDLILEPHHFDELSSEVRLNFDEYCNALNDFIDEEEDDWKSLRMKDQVNMTSDHIIKATIIKYAKEKEHIDVDKASGIEISYLKRHNEKGMYLGEAINVTLTIMPQLGIN
;
A
#
# COMPACT_ATOMS: atom_id res chain seq x y z
N MET A 1 10.77 55.06 -6.05
CA MET A 1 10.58 53.60 -6.06
C MET A 1 10.21 53.24 -7.50
N SER A 2 11.10 52.60 -8.25
CA SER A 2 10.88 52.37 -9.68
C SER A 2 9.81 51.29 -9.90
N GLU A 3 9.05 51.37 -11.00
CA GLU A 3 8.06 50.34 -11.41
C GLU A 3 8.65 48.92 -11.43
N VAL A 4 9.97 48.82 -11.59
CA VAL A 4 10.74 47.57 -11.54
C VAL A 4 10.77 46.98 -10.13
N GLN A 5 10.95 47.81 -9.09
CA GLN A 5 10.92 47.36 -7.69
C GLN A 5 9.51 46.89 -7.27
N GLU A 6 8.47 47.53 -7.80
CA GLU A 6 7.08 47.15 -7.52
C GLU A 6 6.67 45.83 -8.21
N LYS A 7 7.14 45.60 -9.46
CA LYS A 7 6.96 44.32 -10.17
C LYS A 7 7.73 43.16 -9.51
N ILE A 8 8.93 43.41 -8.98
CA ILE A 8 9.71 42.39 -8.25
C ILE A 8 9.03 42.05 -6.92
N SER A 9 8.56 43.05 -6.17
CA SER A 9 7.81 42.84 -4.92
C SER A 9 6.50 42.06 -5.15
N ASN A 10 5.75 42.38 -6.21
CA ASN A 10 4.53 41.67 -6.58
C ASN A 10 4.79 40.24 -7.10
N ARG A 11 5.94 39.96 -7.71
CA ARG A 11 6.37 38.59 -8.05
C ARG A 11 6.76 37.79 -6.80
N MET A 12 7.46 38.41 -5.85
CA MET A 12 7.85 37.74 -4.59
C MET A 12 6.66 37.44 -3.67
N ARG A 13 5.61 38.28 -3.69
CA ARG A 13 4.35 38.01 -2.97
C ARG A 13 3.57 36.79 -3.46
N LYS A 14 3.85 36.27 -4.66
CA LYS A 14 3.17 35.08 -5.23
C LYS A 14 3.83 33.74 -4.88
N ILE A 15 4.94 33.74 -4.14
CA ILE A 15 5.59 32.50 -3.68
C ILE A 15 5.32 32.34 -2.19
N GLY A 16 4.05 32.12 -1.84
CA GLY A 16 3.75 31.38 -0.61
C GLY A 16 4.21 29.94 -0.79
N SER A 17 4.55 29.24 0.31
CA SER A 17 4.83 27.80 0.26
C SER A 17 3.65 27.13 -0.45
N LYS A 18 3.87 26.53 -1.63
CA LYS A 18 2.86 25.67 -2.25
C LYS A 18 2.49 24.63 -1.20
N LYS A 19 1.26 24.68 -0.68
CA LYS A 19 0.74 23.63 0.18
C LYS A 19 0.82 22.34 -0.63
N ASN A 20 1.76 21.48 -0.25
CA ASN A 20 1.89 20.17 -0.86
C ASN A 20 0.88 19.28 -0.15
N PHE A 21 -0.36 19.32 -0.63
CA PHE A 21 -1.48 18.56 -0.04
C PHE A 21 -1.16 17.05 0.07
N SER A 22 -0.33 16.51 -0.82
CA SER A 22 0.17 15.13 -0.74
C SER A 22 1.08 14.88 0.48
N LEU A 23 1.93 15.84 0.86
CA LEU A 23 2.76 15.75 2.07
C LEU A 23 1.92 15.90 3.34
N GLU A 24 0.95 16.83 3.32
CA GLU A 24 0.03 17.04 4.46
C GLU A 24 -0.91 15.84 4.67
N SER A 25 -1.42 15.21 3.60
CA SER A 25 -2.28 14.02 3.68
C SER A 25 -1.52 12.81 4.22
N GLY A 26 -0.33 12.53 3.68
CA GLY A 26 0.48 11.37 4.11
C GLY A 26 0.95 11.48 5.56
N ALA A 27 1.36 12.68 6.01
CA ALA A 27 1.75 12.89 7.40
C ALA A 27 0.56 12.86 8.38
N ALA A 28 -0.63 13.31 7.93
CA ALA A 28 -1.85 13.23 8.73
C ALA A 28 -2.38 11.80 8.87
N GLU A 29 -2.25 10.97 7.83
CA GLU A 29 -2.60 9.53 7.87
C GLU A 29 -1.70 8.77 8.85
N ILE A 30 -0.38 8.97 8.80
CA ILE A 30 0.58 8.34 9.72
C ILE A 30 0.31 8.76 11.18
N LYS A 31 -0.04 10.02 11.43
CA LYS A 31 -0.29 10.52 12.79
C LYS A 31 -1.63 10.10 13.39
N LYS A 32 -2.61 9.68 12.59
CA LYS A 32 -3.98 9.41 13.07
C LYS A 32 -4.26 7.95 13.38
N ASN A 33 -3.43 7.03 12.90
CA ASN A 33 -3.74 5.61 12.94
C ASN A 33 -2.62 4.83 13.61
N ASP A 34 -2.92 4.33 14.82
CA ASP A 34 -2.05 3.50 15.66
C ASP A 34 -2.28 1.99 15.40
N LYS A 35 -2.94 1.67 14.27
CA LYS A 35 -3.25 0.29 13.88
C LYS A 35 -2.11 -0.29 13.05
N LEU A 36 -1.81 -1.56 13.29
CA LEU A 36 -0.78 -2.30 12.57
C LEU A 36 -1.01 -2.33 11.05
N ILE A 37 -2.26 -2.61 10.64
CA ILE A 37 -2.72 -2.52 9.26
C ILE A 37 -3.87 -1.51 9.19
N ASN A 38 -3.72 -0.51 8.34
CA ASN A 38 -4.75 0.48 8.06
C ASN A 38 -5.68 -0.05 6.99
N VAL A 39 -6.96 -0.19 7.33
CA VAL A 39 -7.99 -0.66 6.41
C VAL A 39 -8.79 0.53 5.90
N ASN A 40 -8.73 0.78 4.59
CA ASN A 40 -9.59 1.77 3.93
C ASN A 40 -10.56 1.06 2.99
N VAL A 41 -11.85 1.33 3.13
CA VAL A 41 -12.89 0.72 2.30
C VAL A 41 -13.57 1.79 1.48
N ASN A 42 -13.49 1.65 0.15
CA ASN A 42 -14.17 2.51 -0.80
C ASN A 42 -15.18 1.68 -1.60
N THR A 43 -16.39 2.18 -1.77
CA THR A 43 -17.41 1.52 -2.60
C THR A 43 -17.88 2.49 -3.67
N ASP A 44 -17.77 2.11 -4.93
CA ASP A 44 -18.26 2.91 -6.07
C ASP A 44 -18.81 1.99 -7.16
N GLY A 45 -19.97 2.35 -7.71
CA GLY A 45 -20.61 1.59 -8.81
C GLY A 45 -20.91 0.11 -8.50
N GLY A 46 -21.01 -0.26 -7.21
CA GLY A 46 -21.18 -1.66 -6.76
C GLY A 46 -19.87 -2.43 -6.62
N VAL A 47 -18.73 -1.87 -7.02
CA VAL A 47 -17.40 -2.41 -6.75
C VAL A 47 -16.93 -1.91 -5.40
N GLN A 48 -16.49 -2.82 -4.55
CA GLN A 48 -15.85 -2.51 -3.27
C GLN A 48 -14.34 -2.72 -3.40
N VAL A 49 -13.58 -1.70 -3.03
CA VAL A 49 -12.12 -1.71 -2.96
C VAL A 49 -11.72 -1.59 -1.50
N ILE A 50 -10.94 -2.54 -1.01
CA ILE A 50 -10.41 -2.57 0.36
C ILE A 50 -8.89 -2.46 0.26
N ASP A 51 -8.34 -1.34 0.70
CA ASP A 51 -6.90 -1.12 0.81
C ASP A 51 -6.43 -1.53 2.21
N LEU A 52 -5.46 -2.44 2.26
CA LEU A 52 -4.79 -2.92 3.46
C LEU A 52 -3.37 -2.36 3.47
N ILE A 53 -3.14 -1.32 4.28
CA ILE A 53 -1.92 -0.54 4.25
C ILE A 53 -1.06 -0.85 5.48
N LEU A 54 0.14 -1.38 5.24
CA LEU A 54 1.18 -1.60 6.24
C LEU A 54 2.22 -0.48 6.16
N GLU A 55 2.36 0.30 7.23
CA GLU A 55 3.36 1.36 7.29
C GLU A 55 4.77 0.82 7.53
N PRO A 56 5.83 1.52 7.05
CA PRO A 56 7.20 1.00 7.12
C PRO A 56 7.72 0.66 8.52
N HIS A 57 7.20 1.31 9.55
CA HIS A 57 7.65 1.13 10.93
C HIS A 57 6.95 -0.05 11.63
N HIS A 58 5.97 -0.67 10.99
CA HIS A 58 5.17 -1.77 11.52
C HIS A 58 5.56 -3.15 10.93
N PHE A 59 6.57 -3.22 10.04
CA PHE A 59 6.98 -4.48 9.42
C PHE A 59 7.34 -5.57 10.42
N ASP A 60 8.17 -5.25 11.40
CA ASP A 60 8.61 -6.22 12.42
C ASP A 60 7.42 -6.65 13.30
N GLU A 61 6.51 -5.72 13.59
CA GLU A 61 5.36 -5.95 14.45
C GLU A 61 4.32 -6.87 13.77
N LEU A 62 4.12 -6.76 12.46
CA LEU A 62 3.26 -7.67 11.69
C LEU A 62 3.68 -9.13 11.90
N SER A 63 4.98 -9.41 11.77
CA SER A 63 5.52 -10.75 11.91
C SER A 63 5.39 -11.34 13.31
N SER A 64 5.25 -10.47 14.32
CA SER A 64 5.03 -10.87 15.72
C SER A 64 3.57 -11.18 16.02
N GLU A 65 2.64 -10.50 15.34
CA GLU A 65 1.20 -10.65 15.56
C GLU A 65 0.60 -11.79 14.74
N VAL A 66 1.04 -11.95 13.49
CA VAL A 66 0.59 -13.00 12.57
C VAL A 66 1.79 -13.53 11.78
N ARG A 67 1.88 -14.86 11.68
CA ARG A 67 2.91 -15.53 10.91
C ARG A 67 2.32 -16.63 10.06
N LEU A 68 2.81 -16.77 8.83
CA LEU A 68 2.51 -17.93 7.99
C LEU A 68 3.11 -19.17 8.66
N ASN A 69 2.29 -20.20 8.84
CA ASN A 69 2.78 -21.54 9.16
C ASN A 69 3.48 -22.13 7.94
N PHE A 70 4.07 -23.32 8.10
CA PHE A 70 4.84 -23.94 7.03
C PHE A 70 4.01 -24.21 5.77
N ASP A 71 2.79 -24.73 5.93
CA ASP A 71 1.91 -25.07 4.81
C ASP A 71 1.43 -23.79 4.09
N GLU A 72 1.05 -22.76 4.83
CA GLU A 72 0.66 -21.45 4.29
C GLU A 72 1.82 -20.78 3.54
N TYR A 73 3.04 -20.90 4.07
CA TYR A 73 4.24 -20.40 3.42
C TYR A 73 4.50 -21.14 2.10
N CYS A 74 4.44 -22.47 2.11
CA CYS A 74 4.59 -23.28 0.90
C CYS A 74 3.50 -22.96 -0.13
N ASN A 75 2.25 -22.80 0.30
CA ASN A 75 1.16 -22.44 -0.61
C ASN A 75 1.40 -21.06 -1.25
N ALA A 76 1.79 -20.05 -0.47
CA ALA A 76 2.10 -18.73 -1.00
C ALA A 76 3.24 -18.76 -2.04
N LEU A 77 4.22 -19.65 -1.87
CA LEU A 77 5.28 -19.85 -2.86
C LEU A 77 4.83 -20.63 -4.09
N ASN A 78 3.97 -21.64 -3.93
CA ASN A 78 3.44 -22.39 -5.06
C ASN A 78 2.55 -21.50 -5.94
N ASP A 79 1.65 -20.73 -5.32
CA ASP A 79 0.80 -19.76 -6.04
C ASP A 79 1.68 -18.77 -6.85
N PHE A 80 2.77 -18.29 -6.23
CA PHE A 80 3.73 -17.43 -6.90
C PHE A 80 4.45 -18.10 -8.08
N ILE A 81 4.88 -19.35 -7.92
CA ILE A 81 5.56 -20.11 -8.97
C ILE A 81 4.62 -20.34 -10.16
N ASP A 82 3.36 -20.67 -9.89
CA ASP A 82 2.34 -20.90 -10.91
C ASP A 82 2.02 -19.62 -11.69
N GLU A 83 2.06 -18.45 -11.04
CA GLU A 83 1.87 -17.13 -11.68
C GLU A 83 3.05 -16.73 -12.59
N GLU A 84 4.28 -17.13 -12.26
CA GLU A 84 5.52 -16.59 -12.86
C GLU A 84 6.36 -17.62 -13.64
N GLU A 85 5.85 -18.84 -13.87
CA GLU A 85 6.61 -19.98 -14.43
C GLU A 85 7.31 -19.64 -15.76
N ASP A 86 6.68 -18.80 -16.60
CA ASP A 86 7.16 -18.45 -17.93
C ASP A 86 8.32 -17.43 -17.92
N ASP A 87 8.35 -16.50 -16.97
CA ASP A 87 9.29 -15.36 -16.97
C ASP A 87 10.40 -15.48 -15.93
N TRP A 88 10.28 -16.38 -14.95
CA TRP A 88 11.21 -16.48 -13.82
C TRP A 88 12.69 -16.53 -14.21
N LYS A 89 13.05 -17.33 -15.23
CA LYS A 89 14.44 -17.49 -15.69
C LYS A 89 15.01 -16.28 -16.40
N SER A 90 14.14 -15.37 -16.87
CA SER A 90 14.54 -14.12 -17.53
C SER A 90 14.83 -13.01 -16.52
N LEU A 91 14.31 -13.13 -15.29
CA LEU A 91 14.44 -12.13 -14.25
C LEU A 91 15.86 -12.11 -13.65
N ARG A 92 16.28 -10.93 -13.20
CA ARG A 92 17.48 -10.82 -12.39
C ARG A 92 17.18 -11.39 -11.01
N MET A 93 18.20 -11.98 -10.37
CA MET A 93 18.08 -12.52 -9.01
C MET A 93 17.52 -11.52 -7.98
N LYS A 94 17.83 -10.23 -8.14
CA LYS A 94 17.24 -9.18 -7.30
C LYS A 94 15.71 -9.10 -7.45
N ASP A 95 15.22 -9.16 -8.68
CA ASP A 95 13.80 -9.05 -8.98
C ASP A 95 13.07 -10.31 -8.48
N GLN A 96 13.67 -11.48 -8.67
CA GLN A 96 13.20 -12.76 -8.11
C GLN A 96 13.04 -12.71 -6.58
N VAL A 97 14.05 -12.21 -5.86
CA VAL A 97 14.00 -12.07 -4.39
C VAL A 97 12.93 -11.08 -3.96
N ASN A 98 12.81 -9.93 -4.65
CA ASN A 98 11.79 -8.93 -4.35
C ASN A 98 10.40 -9.52 -4.55
N MET A 99 10.10 -10.10 -5.72
CA MET A 99 8.78 -10.67 -6.01
C MET A 99 8.39 -11.78 -5.04
N THR A 100 9.35 -12.64 -4.66
CA THR A 100 9.11 -13.67 -3.63
C THR A 100 8.77 -13.03 -2.28
N SER A 101 9.50 -11.98 -1.90
CA SER A 101 9.27 -11.26 -0.63
C SER A 101 7.90 -10.59 -0.62
N ASP A 102 7.53 -9.96 -1.73
CA ASP A 102 6.24 -9.31 -1.94
C ASP A 102 5.10 -10.32 -1.81
N HIS A 103 5.25 -11.52 -2.38
CA HIS A 103 4.24 -12.57 -2.28
C HIS A 103 4.05 -13.05 -0.83
N ILE A 104 5.14 -13.26 -0.10
CA ILE A 104 5.10 -13.67 1.31
C ILE A 104 4.45 -12.58 2.17
N ILE A 105 4.82 -11.32 1.95
CA ILE A 105 4.26 -10.19 2.70
C ILE A 105 2.77 -10.01 2.38
N LYS A 106 2.39 -10.08 1.09
CA LYS A 106 0.99 -10.06 0.63
C LYS A 106 0.16 -11.12 1.36
N ALA A 107 0.63 -12.36 1.37
CA ALA A 107 -0.04 -13.47 2.05
C ALA A 107 -0.17 -13.23 3.57
N THR A 108 0.87 -12.66 4.20
CA THR A 108 0.86 -12.36 5.64
C THR A 108 -0.16 -11.24 5.98
N ILE A 109 -0.22 -10.18 5.17
CA ILE A 109 -1.21 -9.10 5.32
C ILE A 109 -2.64 -9.63 5.13
N ILE A 110 -2.86 -10.50 4.13
CA ILE A 110 -4.15 -11.16 3.91
C ILE A 110 -4.54 -12.01 5.13
N LYS A 111 -3.61 -12.78 5.68
CA LYS A 111 -3.85 -13.57 6.88
C LYS A 111 -4.25 -12.69 8.07
N TYR A 112 -3.53 -11.59 8.29
CA TYR A 112 -3.90 -10.61 9.31
C TYR A 112 -5.31 -10.05 9.08
N ALA A 113 -5.65 -9.68 7.85
CA ALA A 113 -6.97 -9.17 7.50
C ALA A 113 -8.10 -10.18 7.78
N LYS A 114 -7.87 -11.48 7.48
CA LYS A 114 -8.82 -12.57 7.79
C LYS A 114 -8.99 -12.78 9.29
N GLU A 115 -7.87 -12.90 10.02
CA GLU A 115 -7.88 -13.33 11.42
C GLU A 115 -8.21 -12.21 12.40
N LYS A 116 -7.70 -11.00 12.16
CA LYS A 116 -7.74 -9.87 13.10
C LYS A 116 -8.79 -8.83 12.73
N GLU A 117 -8.96 -8.53 11.45
CA GLU A 117 -9.94 -7.55 10.97
C GLU A 117 -11.24 -8.21 10.44
N HIS A 118 -11.30 -9.55 10.41
CA HIS A 118 -12.45 -10.34 9.96
C HIS A 118 -12.97 -9.98 8.56
N ILE A 119 -12.04 -9.63 7.66
CA ILE A 119 -12.34 -9.30 6.26
C ILE A 119 -12.50 -10.61 5.47
N ASP A 120 -13.59 -10.72 4.72
CA ASP A 120 -13.88 -11.86 3.85
C ASP A 120 -13.10 -11.74 2.53
N VAL A 121 -11.81 -12.06 2.59
CA VAL A 121 -10.88 -11.92 1.46
C VAL A 121 -11.20 -12.90 0.33
N ASP A 122 -11.92 -13.99 0.61
CA ASP A 122 -12.28 -15.00 -0.39
C ASP A 122 -13.33 -14.49 -1.39
N LYS A 123 -13.97 -13.34 -1.11
CA LYS A 123 -14.82 -12.62 -2.06
C LYS A 123 -14.06 -11.69 -3.00
N ALA A 124 -12.76 -11.49 -2.79
CA ALA A 124 -11.95 -10.64 -3.64
C ALA A 124 -11.83 -11.27 -5.03
N SER A 125 -12.29 -10.55 -6.05
CA SER A 125 -12.11 -10.88 -7.47
C SER A 125 -10.71 -10.52 -7.99
N GLY A 126 -9.97 -9.69 -7.25
CA GLY A 126 -8.59 -9.33 -7.57
C GLY A 126 -7.85 -8.87 -6.32
N ILE A 127 -6.56 -9.19 -6.26
CA ILE A 127 -5.66 -8.83 -5.17
C ILE A 127 -4.38 -8.27 -5.79
N GLU A 128 -4.08 -7.01 -5.50
CA GLU A 128 -2.88 -6.32 -6.02
C GLU A 128 -2.01 -5.84 -4.86
N ILE A 129 -0.69 -5.82 -5.07
CA ILE A 129 0.26 -5.20 -4.14
C ILE A 129 0.89 -3.96 -4.80
N SER A 130 0.92 -2.86 -4.07
CA SER A 130 1.50 -1.60 -4.51
C SER A 130 2.25 -0.89 -3.38
N TYR A 131 3.02 0.15 -3.73
CA TYR A 131 3.89 0.85 -2.79
C TYR A 131 3.54 2.34 -2.71
N LEU A 132 3.34 2.82 -1.49
CA LEU A 132 3.01 4.22 -1.22
C LEU A 132 4.22 4.90 -0.56
N LYS A 133 4.82 5.88 -1.23
CA LYS A 133 5.95 6.64 -0.68
C LYS A 133 5.50 7.49 0.51
N ARG A 134 6.10 7.27 1.66
CA ARG A 134 5.83 8.02 2.88
C ARG A 134 6.87 9.12 3.10
N HIS A 135 6.37 10.29 3.47
CA HIS A 135 7.18 11.45 3.82
C HIS A 135 6.66 12.05 5.12
N ASN A 136 7.53 12.59 5.95
CA ASN A 136 7.11 13.32 7.14
C ASN A 136 6.64 14.75 6.81
N GLU A 137 6.16 15.46 7.82
CA GLU A 137 5.69 16.86 7.73
C GLU A 137 6.76 17.83 7.20
N LYS A 138 8.04 17.47 7.29
CA LYS A 138 9.18 18.24 6.77
C LYS A 138 9.54 17.87 5.33
N GLY A 139 8.80 16.94 4.72
CA GLY A 139 9.06 16.43 3.37
C GLY A 139 10.22 15.43 3.29
N MET A 140 10.74 14.93 4.41
CA MET A 140 11.79 13.91 4.41
C MET A 140 11.15 12.54 4.16
N TYR A 141 11.77 11.76 3.27
CA TYR A 141 11.34 10.40 2.95
C TYR A 141 11.51 9.48 4.16
N LEU A 142 10.46 8.69 4.45
CA LEU A 142 10.39 7.77 5.58
C LEU A 142 10.43 6.29 5.17
N GLY A 143 10.19 5.98 3.90
CA GLY A 143 10.08 4.61 3.39
C GLY A 143 8.87 4.43 2.46
N GLU A 144 8.56 3.18 2.13
CA GLU A 144 7.39 2.80 1.33
C GLU A 144 6.45 1.95 2.18
N ALA A 145 5.22 2.42 2.33
CA ALA A 145 4.15 1.60 2.88
C ALA A 145 3.71 0.59 1.83
N ILE A 146 3.42 -0.63 2.26
CA ILE A 146 2.87 -1.67 1.39
C ILE A 146 1.36 -1.56 1.42
N ASN A 147 0.73 -1.44 0.25
CA ASN A 147 -0.71 -1.46 0.11
C ASN A 147 -1.13 -2.74 -0.63
N VAL A 148 -1.89 -3.60 0.06
CA VAL A 148 -2.55 -4.75 -0.56
C VAL A 148 -4.00 -4.36 -0.83
N THR A 149 -4.35 -4.23 -2.09
CA THR A 149 -5.69 -3.82 -2.53
C THR A 149 -6.52 -5.04 -2.90
N LEU A 150 -7.64 -5.21 -2.22
CA LEU A 150 -8.65 -6.23 -2.53
C LEU A 150 -9.77 -5.57 -3.33
N THR A 151 -10.05 -6.09 -4.51
CA THR A 151 -11.18 -5.65 -5.33
C THR A 151 -12.28 -6.69 -5.31
N ILE A 152 -13.46 -6.32 -4.81
CA ILE A 152 -14.67 -7.13 -4.76
C ILE A 152 -15.65 -6.56 -5.77
N MET A 153 -15.80 -7.23 -6.91
CA MET A 153 -16.83 -6.88 -7.89
C MET A 153 -18.16 -7.55 -7.53
N PRO A 154 -19.30 -6.88 -7.79
CA PRO A 154 -20.60 -7.50 -7.64
C PRO A 154 -20.69 -8.63 -8.66
N GLN A 155 -20.99 -9.85 -8.21
CA GLN A 155 -21.18 -10.97 -9.13
C GLN A 155 -22.38 -10.67 -10.03
N LEU A 156 -22.12 -10.37 -11.30
CA LEU A 156 -23.15 -10.27 -12.32
C LEU A 156 -23.67 -11.69 -12.61
N GLY A 157 -24.76 -12.06 -11.92
CA GLY A 157 -25.62 -13.18 -12.30
C GLY A 157 -25.26 -14.53 -11.68
N ILE A 158 -25.72 -14.74 -10.44
CA ILE A 158 -26.22 -16.05 -10.00
C ILE A 158 -27.54 -15.77 -9.28
N ASN A 159 -28.66 -16.04 -9.97
CA ASN A 159 -29.98 -16.24 -9.36
C ASN A 159 -30.12 -17.72 -9.04
#